data_AF-A0A9P7EJY9-F1
#
_entry.id   AF-A0A9P7EJY9-F1
#
_cell.length_a   1.000
_cell.length_b   1.000
_cell.length_c   1.000
_cell.angle_alpha   90.00
_cell.angle_beta   90.00
_cell.angle_gamma   90.00
#
_symmetry.space_group_name_H-M   'P 1'
#
loop_
_entity.id
_entity.type
_entity.pdbx_description
1 polymer ?
#
loop_
_entity_poly.entity_id
_entity_poly.type
_entity_poly.pdbx_seq_one_letter_code
_entity_poly.pdbx_strand_id
1 'polypeptide(L)'
;MQQMENLILCHPRASSGQDPSQAIIVKCEVPQTIPNDHVLLEVDRFGFSANNVTYQALGEAPHFRYFEFHHTPEAEGVSSKTHGVTPVWGFGTIIKSTHPKVHPGDMPSLCPGLIFLQITRCASDPLYDPSPTAEDLTMLYRPLFWTSFWCEDWLNSSNYKGGSTQILTSSASSKTAFCLAYLIRRRNSLQGSSTRRVIGLTSTKNLAFTKRLALYDDVFDYESFDTSLVGNLARGHWIYVDVAGNNTLNARVRDHFRACDDSELVTCIALGLTNVSASTIEPSSTSWDSGSEAPQGDDLKLEPFFMPEWLAIRKQQLSVSAITQMQKEAWTRLMSDCGTWGVSLRRVCGSDQVKAAYEEIVRHGLAPEDAFVWSLWGETREYGSGVKL
;
A
#
# COMPACT_ATOMS: atom_id res chain seq x y z
N MET A 1 1.97 40.72 6.92
CA MET A 1 1.70 39.28 7.01
C MET A 1 2.07 38.67 5.67
N GLN A 2 3.02 37.74 5.62
CA GLN A 2 3.21 36.93 4.42
C GLN A 2 1.90 36.19 4.15
N GLN A 3 1.36 36.35 2.95
CA GLN A 3 0.19 35.59 2.49
C GLN A 3 0.62 34.11 2.47
N MET A 4 -0.10 33.24 3.19
CA MET A 4 0.23 31.82 3.17
C MET A 4 -0.02 31.29 1.76
N GLU A 5 1.01 30.72 1.14
CA GLU A 5 0.93 30.09 -0.18
C GLU A 5 0.58 28.61 -0.01
N ASN A 6 -0.41 28.13 -0.74
CA ASN A 6 -0.71 26.71 -0.88
C ASN A 6 0.14 26.13 -2.01
N LEU A 7 0.88 25.06 -1.74
CA LEU A 7 1.75 24.39 -2.70
C LEU A 7 1.18 23.02 -3.06
N ILE A 8 1.06 22.73 -4.35
CA ILE A 8 0.54 21.45 -4.83
C ILE A 8 1.51 20.88 -5.86
N LEU A 9 1.96 19.64 -5.64
CA LEU A 9 2.71 18.87 -6.62
C LEU A 9 1.74 18.22 -7.60
N CYS A 10 1.70 18.75 -8.82
CA CYS A 10 0.94 18.18 -9.93
C CYS A 10 1.90 17.49 -10.91
N HIS A 11 1.39 16.54 -11.66
CA HIS A 11 2.12 15.93 -12.77
C HIS A 11 1.16 15.69 -13.95
N PRO A 12 1.66 15.66 -15.19
CA PRO A 12 0.80 15.44 -16.34
C PRO A 12 0.10 14.08 -16.30
N ARG A 13 -1.13 14.07 -16.82
CA ARG A 13 -1.89 12.84 -17.10
C ARG A 13 -1.33 12.16 -18.35
N ALA A 14 -1.40 10.84 -18.41
CA ALA A 14 -0.97 10.11 -19.61
C ALA A 14 -1.81 10.51 -20.84
N SER A 15 -3.11 10.77 -20.65
CA SER A 15 -4.01 11.25 -21.69
C SER A 15 -3.71 12.65 -22.23
N SER A 16 -2.90 13.45 -21.51
CA SER A 16 -2.58 14.82 -21.91
C SER A 16 -1.57 14.91 -23.06
N GLY A 17 -0.88 13.80 -23.38
CA GLY A 17 0.22 13.77 -24.36
C GLY A 17 1.52 14.42 -23.88
N GLN A 18 1.57 14.92 -22.65
CA GLN A 18 2.77 15.46 -22.03
C GLN A 18 3.55 14.36 -21.29
N ASP A 19 4.83 14.61 -21.00
CA ASP A 19 5.68 13.67 -20.26
C ASP A 19 5.24 13.59 -18.78
N PRO A 20 4.74 12.44 -18.30
CA PRO A 20 4.27 12.29 -16.92
C PRO A 20 5.39 12.37 -15.87
N SER A 21 6.66 12.35 -16.28
CA SER A 21 7.81 12.55 -15.40
C SER A 21 8.14 14.02 -15.13
N GLN A 22 7.49 14.97 -15.82
CA GLN A 22 7.71 16.40 -15.66
C GLN A 22 6.73 16.98 -14.64
N ALA A 23 7.09 16.94 -13.36
CA ALA A 23 6.24 17.49 -12.31
C ALA A 23 6.25 19.03 -12.29
N ILE A 24 5.17 19.60 -11.77
CA ILE A 24 5.02 21.04 -11.59
C ILE A 24 4.51 21.34 -10.17
N ILE A 25 5.16 22.31 -9.52
CA ILE A 25 4.67 22.89 -8.27
C ILE A 25 3.74 24.04 -8.64
N VAL A 26 2.46 23.89 -8.32
CA VAL A 26 1.47 24.95 -8.48
C VAL A 26 1.35 25.70 -7.16
N LYS A 27 1.43 27.03 -7.24
CA LYS A 27 1.17 27.92 -6.12
C LYS A 27 -0.25 28.46 -6.20
N CYS A 28 -0.98 28.39 -5.09
CA CYS A 28 -2.33 28.93 -4.99
C CYS A 28 -2.48 29.76 -3.72
N GLU A 29 -3.44 30.67 -3.70
CA GLU A 29 -3.79 31.35 -2.47
C GLU A 29 -4.52 30.39 -1.51
N VAL A 30 -4.17 30.46 -0.22
CA VAL A 30 -4.91 29.74 0.81
C VAL A 30 -6.32 30.36 0.96
N PRO A 31 -7.40 29.56 0.96
CA PRO A 31 -8.75 30.07 1.13
C PRO A 31 -8.91 30.88 2.43
N GLN A 32 -9.39 32.12 2.32
CA GLN A 32 -9.64 32.96 3.50
C GLN A 32 -10.92 32.57 4.23
N THR A 33 -11.92 32.07 3.51
CA THR A 33 -13.17 31.55 4.05
C THR A 33 -13.25 30.05 3.77
N ILE A 34 -13.82 29.31 4.72
CA ILE A 34 -14.13 27.89 4.54
C ILE A 34 -15.64 27.69 4.73
N PRO A 35 -16.29 26.79 3.98
CA PRO A 35 -17.73 26.53 4.12
C PRO A 35 -18.10 25.99 5.51
N ASN A 36 -19.39 25.87 5.80
CA ASN A 36 -19.86 25.21 7.03
C ASN A 36 -19.45 23.72 7.04
N ASP A 37 -19.14 23.19 8.23
CA ASP A 37 -18.67 21.81 8.44
C ASP A 37 -17.42 21.43 7.64
N HIS A 38 -16.51 22.39 7.43
CA HIS A 38 -15.23 22.17 6.76
C HIS A 38 -14.05 22.50 7.68
N VAL A 39 -12.89 21.95 7.32
CA VAL A 39 -11.61 22.21 7.96
C VAL A 39 -10.59 22.61 6.89
N LEU A 40 -9.71 23.53 7.27
CA LEU A 40 -8.50 23.83 6.51
C LEU A 40 -7.33 23.19 7.23
N LEU A 41 -6.59 22.35 6.51
CA LEU A 41 -5.44 21.64 7.03
C LEU A 41 -4.18 22.12 6.34
N GLU A 42 -3.15 22.31 7.15
CA GLU A 42 -1.79 22.45 6.70
C GLU A 42 -1.14 21.07 6.73
N VAL A 43 -0.78 20.53 5.57
CA VAL A 43 -0.12 19.21 5.48
C VAL A 43 1.33 19.38 5.88
N ASP A 44 1.77 18.69 6.92
CA ASP A 44 3.11 18.82 7.50
C ASP A 44 4.13 17.99 6.73
N ARG A 45 3.82 16.71 6.59
CA ARG A 45 4.64 15.72 5.88
C ARG A 45 3.78 14.58 5.38
N PHE A 46 4.26 13.87 4.37
CA PHE A 46 3.57 12.73 3.79
C PHE A 46 4.55 11.67 3.29
N GLY A 47 4.12 10.41 3.37
CA GLY A 47 4.88 9.26 2.90
C GLY A 47 4.76 9.11 1.38
N PHE A 48 5.90 8.84 0.74
CA PHE A 48 5.98 8.49 -0.68
C PHE A 48 6.72 7.17 -0.86
N SER A 49 6.09 6.24 -1.57
CA SER A 49 6.60 4.89 -1.82
C SER A 49 6.08 4.34 -3.15
N ALA A 50 6.41 3.08 -3.46
CA ALA A 50 6.01 2.42 -4.70
C ALA A 50 4.48 2.40 -4.88
N ASN A 51 3.73 2.39 -3.78
CA ASN A 51 2.28 2.47 -3.79
C ASN A 51 1.75 3.78 -4.43
N ASN A 52 2.44 4.90 -4.18
CA ASN A 52 2.05 6.19 -4.76
C ASN A 52 2.32 6.22 -6.28
N VAL A 53 3.41 5.58 -6.73
CA VAL A 53 3.68 5.38 -8.16
C VAL A 53 2.59 4.52 -8.81
N THR A 54 2.07 3.50 -8.12
CA THR A 54 0.90 2.74 -8.60
C THR A 54 -0.35 3.62 -8.71
N TYR A 55 -0.63 4.50 -7.74
CA TYR A 55 -1.78 5.42 -7.84
C TYR A 55 -1.68 6.35 -9.04
N GLN A 56 -0.47 6.83 -9.33
CA GLN A 56 -0.21 7.60 -10.55
C GLN A 56 -0.50 6.77 -11.81
N ALA A 57 0.05 5.56 -11.91
CA ALA A 57 -0.14 4.69 -13.08
C ALA A 57 -1.62 4.33 -13.30
N LEU A 58 -2.38 4.17 -12.21
CA LEU A 58 -3.81 3.85 -12.22
C LEU A 58 -4.71 5.10 -12.21
N GLY A 59 -4.15 6.29 -12.33
CA GLY A 59 -4.87 7.55 -12.18
C GLY A 59 -6.02 7.74 -13.17
N GLU A 60 -5.88 7.20 -14.37
CA GLU A 60 -6.88 7.26 -15.45
C GLU A 60 -7.48 5.89 -15.78
N ALA A 61 -7.05 4.83 -15.08
CA ALA A 61 -7.56 3.49 -15.30
C ALA A 61 -9.08 3.45 -14.97
N PRO A 62 -9.95 2.93 -15.86
CA PRO A 62 -11.42 3.06 -15.75
C PRO A 62 -12.03 2.66 -14.40
N HIS A 63 -11.41 1.71 -13.70
CA HIS A 63 -11.90 1.18 -12.43
C HIS A 63 -11.33 1.86 -11.18
N PHE A 64 -10.20 2.57 -11.31
CA PHE A 64 -9.53 3.22 -10.17
C PHE A 64 -9.70 4.74 -10.19
N ARG A 65 -9.44 5.37 -11.34
CA ARG A 65 -9.66 6.80 -11.57
C ARG A 65 -9.09 7.70 -10.45
N TYR A 66 -7.89 7.42 -9.95
CA TYR A 66 -7.35 8.14 -8.79
C TYR A 66 -7.27 9.66 -8.97
N PHE A 67 -7.13 10.17 -10.20
CA PHE A 67 -7.10 11.61 -10.46
C PHE A 67 -8.46 12.30 -10.36
N GLU A 68 -9.55 11.54 -10.23
CA GLU A 68 -10.90 12.09 -10.13
C GLU A 68 -11.30 12.34 -8.66
N PHE A 69 -10.55 11.81 -7.70
CA PHE A 69 -10.78 12.04 -6.26
C PHE A 69 -10.24 13.40 -5.80
N HIS A 70 -9.18 13.89 -6.44
CA HIS A 70 -8.51 15.14 -6.08
C HIS A 70 -8.26 15.99 -7.32
N HIS A 71 -8.99 17.10 -7.40
CA HIS A 71 -8.81 18.07 -8.47
C HIS A 71 -7.50 18.83 -8.32
N THR A 72 -6.82 19.07 -9.43
CA THR A 72 -5.72 20.04 -9.46
C THR A 72 -6.29 21.46 -9.41
N PRO A 73 -5.49 22.46 -9.03
CA PRO A 73 -5.83 23.85 -9.29
C PRO A 73 -5.99 24.11 -10.79
N GLU A 74 -6.75 25.16 -11.11
CA GLU A 74 -6.80 25.75 -12.45
C GLU A 74 -5.79 26.90 -12.50
N ALA A 75 -4.68 26.68 -13.19
CA ALA A 75 -3.57 27.63 -13.33
C ALA A 75 -3.04 27.62 -14.77
N GLU A 76 -2.16 28.55 -15.12
CA GLU A 76 -1.56 28.59 -16.46
C GLU A 76 -0.84 27.25 -16.76
N GLY A 77 -1.29 26.55 -17.81
CA GLY A 77 -0.74 25.25 -18.20
C GLY A 77 -1.15 24.05 -17.34
N VAL A 78 -1.91 24.24 -16.25
CA VAL A 78 -2.33 23.17 -15.34
C VAL A 78 -3.84 23.19 -15.15
N SER A 79 -4.48 22.03 -15.37
CA SER A 79 -5.91 21.84 -15.12
C SER A 79 -6.20 20.39 -14.78
N SER A 80 -7.36 20.14 -14.18
CA SER A 80 -7.78 18.77 -13.86
C SER A 80 -7.99 17.91 -15.10
N LYS A 81 -7.99 18.48 -16.32
CA LYS A 81 -8.03 17.70 -17.57
C LYS A 81 -6.65 17.22 -18.03
N THR A 82 -5.60 17.94 -17.64
CA THR A 82 -4.25 17.74 -18.17
C THR A 82 -3.29 17.19 -17.11
N HIS A 83 -3.59 17.40 -15.82
CA HIS A 83 -2.74 17.04 -14.70
C HIS A 83 -3.51 16.26 -13.64
N GLY A 84 -2.76 15.48 -12.86
CA GLY A 84 -3.24 14.73 -11.70
C GLY A 84 -2.50 15.13 -10.43
N VAL A 85 -3.13 14.85 -9.29
CA VAL A 85 -2.51 14.88 -7.96
C VAL A 85 -2.46 13.44 -7.44
N THR A 86 -1.27 12.98 -7.06
CA THR A 86 -1.11 11.63 -6.50
C THR A 86 -1.58 11.61 -5.04
N PRO A 87 -2.51 10.72 -4.65
CA PRO A 87 -2.91 10.57 -3.25
C PRO A 87 -1.74 10.12 -2.37
N VAL A 88 -1.64 10.68 -1.17
CA VAL A 88 -0.56 10.39 -0.20
C VAL A 88 -1.10 10.27 1.21
N TRP A 89 -0.47 9.42 2.02
CA TRP A 89 -0.70 9.34 3.46
C TRP A 89 0.20 10.34 4.17
N GLY A 90 -0.35 11.10 5.12
CA GLY A 90 0.41 12.18 5.75
C GLY A 90 -0.06 12.56 7.14
N PHE A 91 0.61 13.55 7.71
CA PHE A 91 0.18 14.27 8.90
C PHE A 91 -0.02 15.73 8.54
N GLY A 92 -0.96 16.37 9.22
CA GLY A 92 -1.17 17.81 9.09
C GLY A 92 -1.71 18.40 10.37
N THR A 93 -1.80 19.72 10.39
CA THR A 93 -2.36 20.51 11.48
C THR A 93 -3.59 21.27 10.99
N ILE A 94 -4.69 21.21 11.74
CA ILE A 94 -5.89 21.98 11.41
C ILE A 94 -5.62 23.45 11.75
N ILE A 95 -5.65 24.32 10.74
CA ILE A 95 -5.40 25.76 10.91
C ILE A 95 -6.70 26.58 10.98
N LYS A 96 -7.80 26.03 10.45
CA LYS A 96 -9.14 26.63 10.55
C LYS A 96 -10.22 25.55 10.56
N SER A 97 -11.28 25.75 11.32
CA SER A 97 -12.42 24.83 11.38
C SER A 97 -13.72 25.60 11.54
N THR A 98 -14.75 25.20 10.81
CA THR A 98 -16.15 25.59 11.02
C THR A 98 -16.99 24.45 11.58
N HIS A 99 -16.41 23.27 11.76
CA HIS A 99 -17.10 22.10 12.29
C HIS A 99 -17.10 22.12 13.82
N PRO A 100 -18.26 21.93 14.50
CA PRO A 100 -18.40 22.17 15.94
C PRO A 100 -17.54 21.26 16.83
N LYS A 101 -17.16 20.08 16.33
CA LYS A 101 -16.35 19.11 17.08
C LYS A 101 -14.86 19.19 16.79
N VAL A 102 -14.42 19.86 15.72
CA VAL A 102 -13.02 19.85 15.25
C VAL A 102 -12.45 21.23 15.47
N HIS A 103 -11.28 21.35 16.10
CA HIS A 103 -10.75 22.65 16.49
C HIS A 103 -9.40 22.95 15.83
N PRO A 104 -9.09 24.24 15.55
CA PRO A 104 -7.73 24.64 15.16
C PRO A 104 -6.69 24.15 16.17
N GLY A 105 -5.57 23.62 15.69
CA GLY A 105 -4.52 22.97 16.48
C GLY A 105 -4.65 21.45 16.61
N ASP A 106 -5.79 20.85 16.25
CA ASP A 106 -5.92 19.39 16.16
C ASP A 106 -4.97 18.86 15.07
N MET A 107 -4.16 17.84 15.39
CA MET A 107 -3.26 17.17 14.44
C MET A 107 -3.90 15.87 13.94
N PRO A 108 -4.37 15.82 12.68
CA PRO A 108 -4.82 14.57 12.09
C PRO A 108 -3.77 13.84 11.24
N SER A 109 -3.91 12.51 11.24
CA SER A 109 -3.38 11.63 10.19
C SER A 109 -4.32 11.67 8.97
N LEU A 110 -3.74 11.87 7.79
CA LEU A 110 -4.36 11.85 6.49
C LEU A 110 -4.23 10.47 5.85
N CYS A 111 -5.38 9.92 5.49
CA CYS A 111 -5.53 8.62 4.86
C CYS A 111 -6.23 8.82 3.51
N PRO A 112 -5.60 8.60 2.34
CA PRO A 112 -6.34 8.45 1.09
C PRO A 112 -7.14 7.15 1.21
N GLY A 113 -8.40 7.27 1.60
CA GLY A 113 -9.37 6.22 1.40
C GLY A 113 -9.60 6.06 -0.10
N LEU A 114 -10.01 4.87 -0.52
CA LEU A 114 -10.35 4.53 -1.91
C LEU A 114 -11.43 5.43 -2.55
N ILE A 115 -12.02 6.38 -1.81
CA ILE A 115 -13.08 7.27 -2.28
C ILE A 115 -12.99 8.70 -1.67
N PHE A 116 -12.32 8.90 -0.52
CA PHE A 116 -12.20 10.22 0.15
C PHE A 116 -10.91 10.36 0.97
N LEU A 117 -10.45 11.61 1.16
CA LEU A 117 -9.50 11.98 2.20
C LEU A 117 -10.12 11.67 3.57
N GLN A 118 -9.70 10.59 4.21
CA GLN A 118 -10.10 10.26 5.56
C GLN A 118 -9.13 10.95 6.54
N ILE A 119 -9.71 11.82 7.38
CA ILE A 119 -8.99 12.56 8.42
C ILE A 119 -9.23 11.83 9.74
N THR A 120 -8.17 11.31 10.36
CA THR A 120 -8.24 10.68 11.69
C THR A 120 -7.47 11.54 12.67
N ARG A 121 -8.09 12.01 13.76
CA ARG A 121 -7.36 12.81 14.75
C ARG A 121 -6.40 11.93 15.53
N CYS A 122 -5.13 12.33 15.59
CA CYS A 122 -4.08 11.60 16.28
C CYS A 122 -4.44 11.35 17.76
N ALA A 123 -5.01 12.35 18.45
CA ALA A 123 -5.43 12.22 19.85
C ALA A 123 -6.51 11.16 20.11
N SER A 124 -7.28 10.78 19.08
CA SER A 124 -8.33 9.76 19.17
C SER A 124 -7.91 8.42 18.57
N ASP A 125 -6.71 8.34 18.00
CA ASP A 125 -6.22 7.14 17.33
C ASP A 125 -5.47 6.25 18.33
N PRO A 126 -6.00 5.07 18.69
CA PRO A 126 -5.34 4.19 19.65
C PRO A 126 -4.04 3.57 19.12
N LEU A 127 -3.73 3.73 17.83
CA LEU A 127 -2.53 3.23 17.18
C LEU A 127 -1.48 4.32 16.95
N TYR A 128 -1.77 5.56 17.32
CA TYR A 128 -0.87 6.69 17.11
C TYR A 128 0.23 6.73 18.17
N ASP A 129 1.46 6.88 17.70
CA ASP A 129 2.65 7.13 18.49
C ASP A 129 3.26 8.45 17.97
N PRO A 130 3.43 9.47 18.81
CA PRO A 130 3.89 10.80 18.40
C PRO A 130 5.40 10.89 18.16
N SER A 131 6.16 9.79 18.30
CA SER A 131 7.59 9.82 17.99
C SER A 131 7.83 10.02 16.48
N PRO A 132 8.81 10.85 16.08
CA PRO A 132 9.03 11.16 14.67
C PRO A 132 9.21 9.94 13.78
N THR A 133 9.95 8.94 14.28
CA THR A 133 10.16 7.68 13.56
C THR A 133 8.88 6.86 13.42
N ALA A 134 8.03 6.82 14.46
CA ALA A 134 6.78 6.08 14.38
C ALA A 134 5.80 6.74 13.41
N GLU A 135 5.74 8.07 13.35
CA GLU A 135 4.94 8.79 12.37
C GLU A 135 5.42 8.52 10.94
N ASP A 136 6.73 8.60 10.70
CA ASP A 136 7.33 8.27 9.41
C ASP A 136 6.97 6.85 8.94
N LEU A 137 7.15 5.87 9.82
CA LEU A 137 6.79 4.48 9.56
C LEU A 137 5.27 4.28 9.38
N THR A 138 4.45 5.05 10.11
CA THR A 138 2.99 5.01 9.98
C THR A 138 2.53 5.42 8.59
N MET A 139 3.06 6.52 8.05
CA MET A 139 2.72 6.98 6.69
C MET A 139 3.09 5.95 5.62
N LEU A 140 4.13 5.16 5.86
CA LEU A 140 4.66 4.20 4.90
C LEU A 140 3.98 2.83 4.98
N TYR A 141 3.71 2.34 6.18
CA TYR A 141 3.23 0.97 6.39
C TYR A 141 1.72 0.89 6.55
N ARG A 142 1.08 1.84 7.24
CA ARG A 142 -0.35 1.76 7.52
C ARG A 142 -1.23 1.55 6.28
N PRO A 143 -1.02 2.22 5.13
CA PRO A 143 -1.77 1.95 3.90
C PRO A 143 -1.73 0.49 3.42
N LEU A 144 -0.60 -0.17 3.62
CA LEU A 144 -0.26 -1.44 2.95
C LEU A 144 -0.40 -2.62 3.90
N PHE A 145 -0.11 -2.38 5.18
CA PHE A 145 -0.17 -3.36 6.23
C PHE A 145 -1.59 -3.88 6.45
N TRP A 146 -2.61 -3.01 6.46
CA TRP A 146 -3.98 -3.46 6.73
C TRP A 146 -4.53 -4.39 5.65
N THR A 147 -4.21 -4.14 4.39
CA THR A 147 -4.53 -5.06 3.30
C THR A 147 -3.90 -6.43 3.52
N SER A 148 -2.64 -6.46 3.95
CA SER A 148 -1.91 -7.69 4.26
C SER A 148 -2.48 -8.42 5.48
N PHE A 149 -2.81 -7.67 6.54
CA PHE A 149 -3.39 -8.17 7.78
C PHE A 149 -4.72 -8.87 7.56
N TRP A 150 -5.63 -8.21 6.85
CA TRP A 150 -6.95 -8.78 6.58
C TRP A 150 -6.90 -9.91 5.55
N CYS A 151 -5.95 -9.88 4.62
CA CYS A 151 -5.72 -11.02 3.72
C CYS A 151 -5.24 -12.25 4.49
N GLU A 152 -4.32 -12.08 5.44
CA GLU A 152 -3.85 -13.17 6.28
C GLU A 152 -4.96 -13.70 7.21
N ASP A 153 -5.75 -12.83 7.83
CA ASP A 153 -6.92 -13.23 8.63
C ASP A 153 -7.95 -14.01 7.80
N TRP A 154 -8.18 -13.60 6.55
CA TRP A 154 -9.04 -14.33 5.61
C TRP A 154 -8.49 -15.71 5.26
N LEU A 155 -7.21 -15.81 4.89
CA LEU A 155 -6.54 -17.08 4.67
C LEU A 155 -6.67 -17.98 5.89
N ASN A 156 -6.36 -17.47 7.09
CA ASN A 156 -6.47 -18.22 8.31
C ASN A 156 -7.92 -18.68 8.62
N SER A 157 -8.92 -17.83 8.35
CA SER A 157 -10.33 -18.19 8.58
C SER A 157 -10.80 -19.39 7.75
N SER A 158 -10.20 -19.60 6.58
CA SER A 158 -10.45 -20.75 5.69
C SER A 158 -9.51 -21.94 5.96
N ASN A 159 -8.78 -21.91 7.09
CA ASN A 159 -7.66 -22.81 7.37
C ASN A 159 -6.66 -22.86 6.22
N TYR A 160 -6.32 -21.71 5.64
CA TYR A 160 -5.48 -21.59 4.43
C TYR A 160 -6.02 -22.47 3.30
N LYS A 161 -7.30 -22.28 2.96
CA LYS A 161 -8.01 -22.97 1.88
C LYS A 161 -7.85 -24.50 1.97
N GLY A 162 -8.23 -25.07 3.11
CA GLY A 162 -8.21 -26.53 3.30
C GLY A 162 -6.88 -27.11 3.79
N GLY A 163 -6.02 -26.29 4.41
CA GLY A 163 -4.77 -26.74 5.05
C GLY A 163 -3.54 -26.60 4.17
N SER A 164 -3.54 -25.68 3.19
CA SER A 164 -2.37 -25.43 2.34
C SER A 164 -1.17 -25.02 3.18
N THR A 165 0.00 -25.58 2.84
CA THR A 165 1.23 -25.40 3.62
C THR A 165 2.29 -24.60 2.88
N GLN A 166 2.11 -24.35 1.58
CA GLN A 166 3.06 -23.64 0.73
C GLN A 166 2.41 -22.36 0.20
N ILE A 167 3.00 -21.20 0.49
CA ILE A 167 2.48 -19.90 0.08
C ILE A 167 3.49 -19.21 -0.83
N LEU A 168 3.15 -19.03 -2.10
CA LEU A 168 3.97 -18.34 -3.09
C LEU A 168 3.45 -16.91 -3.28
N THR A 169 4.29 -15.89 -3.07
CA THR A 169 3.87 -14.48 -3.18
C THR A 169 4.66 -13.76 -4.26
N SER A 170 3.99 -13.15 -5.25
CA SER A 170 4.65 -12.29 -6.25
C SER A 170 4.97 -10.90 -5.66
N SER A 171 5.83 -10.13 -6.33
CA SER A 171 6.26 -8.80 -5.86
C SER A 171 6.77 -8.83 -4.42
N ALA A 172 7.55 -9.86 -4.06
CA ALA A 172 7.97 -10.14 -2.69
C ALA A 172 8.81 -9.03 -2.04
N SER A 173 9.42 -8.13 -2.83
CA SER A 173 10.09 -6.94 -2.31
C SER A 173 9.12 -5.79 -1.95
N SER A 174 7.84 -5.89 -2.30
CA SER A 174 6.85 -4.86 -2.02
C SER A 174 6.38 -4.91 -0.56
N LYS A 175 6.08 -3.73 -0.01
CA LYS A 175 5.66 -3.58 1.39
C LYS A 175 4.40 -4.39 1.72
N THR A 176 3.46 -4.50 0.79
CA THR A 176 2.28 -5.39 0.93
C THR A 176 2.70 -6.87 1.02
N ALA A 177 3.52 -7.34 0.08
CA ALA A 177 3.90 -8.75 0.03
C ALA A 177 4.71 -9.19 1.26
N PHE A 178 5.69 -8.38 1.69
CA PHE A 178 6.51 -8.77 2.84
C PHE A 178 5.78 -8.55 4.18
N CYS A 179 4.82 -7.61 4.26
CA CYS A 179 3.92 -7.54 5.43
C CYS A 179 3.06 -8.79 5.54
N LEU A 180 2.54 -9.32 4.42
CA LEU A 180 1.81 -10.59 4.42
C LEU A 180 2.71 -11.76 4.88
N ALA A 181 3.92 -11.86 4.34
CA ALA A 181 4.88 -12.89 4.73
C ALA A 181 5.21 -12.83 6.23
N TYR A 182 5.44 -11.62 6.76
CA TYR A 182 5.62 -11.38 8.19
C TYR A 182 4.44 -11.90 9.02
N LEU A 183 3.20 -11.58 8.63
CA LEU A 183 2.00 -12.01 9.35
C LEU A 183 1.82 -13.54 9.36
N ILE A 184 2.08 -14.20 8.23
CA ILE A 184 2.02 -15.67 8.13
C ILE A 184 3.06 -16.32 9.05
N ARG A 185 4.31 -15.82 9.02
CA ARG A 185 5.39 -16.32 9.91
C ARG A 185 5.06 -16.12 11.39
N ARG A 186 4.51 -14.96 11.74
CA ARG A 186 4.03 -14.69 13.09
C ARG A 186 2.97 -15.70 13.51
N ARG A 187 2.01 -16.00 12.64
CA ARG A 187 1.00 -17.02 12.94
C ARG A 187 1.59 -18.42 13.10
N ASN A 188 2.52 -18.81 12.23
CA ASN A 188 3.24 -20.08 12.37
C ASN A 188 3.94 -20.19 13.74
N SER A 189 4.53 -19.10 14.25
CA SER A 189 5.18 -19.12 15.57
C SER A 189 4.21 -19.32 16.74
N LEU A 190 2.92 -19.06 16.54
CA LEU A 190 1.86 -19.26 17.54
C LEU A 190 1.20 -20.64 17.45
N GLN A 191 1.16 -21.24 16.25
CA GLN A 191 0.55 -22.54 15.99
C GLN A 191 1.63 -23.63 15.92
N GLY A 192 2.04 -24.16 17.08
CA GLY A 192 3.18 -25.10 17.22
C GLY A 192 3.10 -26.46 16.50
N SER A 193 2.17 -26.67 15.56
CA SER A 193 1.99 -27.97 14.87
C SER A 193 1.92 -27.90 13.34
N SER A 194 1.72 -26.74 12.71
CA SER A 194 1.68 -26.61 11.23
C SER A 194 2.45 -25.37 10.77
N THR A 195 3.71 -25.59 10.37
CA THR A 195 4.57 -24.53 9.84
C THR A 195 4.32 -24.39 8.34
N ARG A 196 3.72 -23.28 7.94
CA ARG A 196 3.55 -22.92 6.53
C ARG A 196 4.85 -22.34 6.00
N ARG A 197 5.29 -22.80 4.83
CA ARG A 197 6.46 -22.25 4.14
C ARG A 197 6.01 -21.07 3.28
N VAL A 198 6.74 -19.96 3.35
CA VAL A 198 6.46 -18.73 2.62
C VAL A 198 7.57 -18.47 1.61
N ILE A 199 7.23 -18.47 0.32
CA ILE A 199 8.14 -18.31 -0.80
C ILE A 199 7.86 -16.97 -1.49
N GLY A 200 8.91 -16.18 -1.73
CA GLY A 200 8.83 -14.90 -2.41
C GLY A 200 9.31 -14.97 -3.86
N LEU A 201 8.55 -14.42 -4.80
CA LEU A 201 9.00 -14.12 -6.16
C LEU A 201 9.24 -12.62 -6.33
N THR A 202 10.41 -12.25 -6.85
CA THR A 202 10.81 -10.85 -7.05
C THR A 202 11.61 -10.69 -8.34
N SER A 203 11.90 -9.46 -8.74
CA SER A 203 12.82 -9.24 -9.88
C SER A 203 14.26 -9.54 -9.49
N THR A 204 15.09 -10.00 -10.42
CA THR A 204 16.53 -10.24 -10.19
C THR A 204 17.23 -9.08 -9.46
N LYS A 205 16.94 -7.82 -9.84
CA LYS A 205 17.49 -6.62 -9.18
C LYS A 205 17.17 -6.48 -7.68
N ASN A 206 16.05 -7.03 -7.23
CA ASN A 206 15.55 -6.92 -5.85
C ASN A 206 15.80 -8.20 -5.02
N LEU A 207 16.42 -9.22 -5.61
CA LEU A 207 16.60 -10.53 -4.99
C LEU A 207 17.41 -10.43 -3.69
N ALA A 208 18.51 -9.67 -3.71
CA ALA A 208 19.38 -9.48 -2.56
C ALA A 208 18.63 -8.82 -1.38
N PHE A 209 17.88 -7.74 -1.65
CA PHE A 209 17.07 -7.08 -0.63
C PHE A 209 16.01 -8.01 -0.05
N THR A 210 15.27 -8.70 -0.92
CA THR A 210 14.16 -9.57 -0.50
C THR A 210 14.65 -10.72 0.40
N LYS A 211 15.84 -11.28 0.11
CA LYS A 211 16.48 -12.28 0.98
C LYS A 211 16.91 -11.69 2.34
N ARG A 212 17.45 -10.46 2.36
CA ARG A 212 17.85 -9.77 3.60
C ARG A 212 16.68 -9.47 4.53
N LEU A 213 15.45 -9.37 4.03
CA LEU A 213 14.26 -9.20 4.88
C LEU A 213 14.11 -10.33 5.91
N ALA A 214 14.57 -11.55 5.59
CA ALA A 214 14.41 -12.74 6.42
C ALA A 214 12.93 -13.05 6.79
N LEU A 215 12.00 -12.60 5.94
CA LEU A 215 10.55 -12.82 6.08
C LEU A 215 10.04 -13.96 5.18
N TYR A 216 10.91 -14.54 4.36
CA TYR A 216 10.62 -15.64 3.45
C TYR A 216 11.52 -16.83 3.79
N ASP A 217 11.01 -18.04 3.62
CA ASP A 217 11.82 -19.26 3.72
C ASP A 217 12.70 -19.42 2.47
N ASP A 218 12.17 -19.08 1.29
CA ASP A 218 12.93 -18.99 0.04
C ASP A 218 12.53 -17.77 -0.78
N VAL A 219 13.46 -17.30 -1.61
CA VAL A 219 13.22 -16.21 -2.55
C VAL A 219 13.83 -16.56 -3.90
N PHE A 220 13.00 -16.51 -4.93
CA PHE A 220 13.38 -16.73 -6.33
C PHE A 220 13.13 -15.48 -7.16
N ASP A 221 13.87 -15.36 -8.26
CA ASP A 221 13.61 -14.33 -9.26
C ASP A 221 12.54 -14.77 -10.27
N TYR A 222 11.93 -13.82 -10.95
CA TYR A 222 10.90 -14.11 -11.97
C TYR A 222 11.45 -14.86 -13.17
N GLU A 223 12.74 -14.75 -13.46
CA GLU A 223 13.36 -15.33 -14.63
C GLU A 223 13.56 -16.84 -14.49
N SER A 224 13.85 -17.34 -13.28
CA SER A 224 14.32 -18.72 -13.04
C SER A 224 13.50 -19.53 -12.03
N PHE A 225 12.41 -18.98 -11.48
CA PHE A 225 11.62 -19.68 -10.44
C PHE A 225 11.08 -21.04 -10.90
N ASP A 226 10.70 -21.17 -12.17
CA ASP A 226 10.15 -22.38 -12.78
C ASP A 226 11.14 -23.56 -12.79
N THR A 227 12.42 -23.26 -12.96
CA THR A 227 13.51 -24.25 -12.85
C THR A 227 13.96 -24.51 -11.41
N SER A 228 13.71 -23.55 -10.52
CA SER A 228 14.17 -23.59 -9.13
C SER A 228 13.16 -24.27 -8.18
N LEU A 229 11.87 -24.13 -8.47
CA LEU A 229 10.77 -24.81 -7.76
C LEU A 229 10.62 -26.25 -8.27
N VAL A 230 11.63 -27.09 -8.05
CA VAL A 230 11.61 -28.50 -8.47
C VAL A 230 11.84 -29.45 -7.29
N GLY A 231 11.42 -30.71 -7.45
CA GLY A 231 11.64 -31.77 -6.47
C GLY A 231 10.84 -31.59 -5.18
N ASN A 232 11.45 -31.88 -4.02
CA ASN A 232 10.75 -31.82 -2.72
C ASN A 232 10.24 -30.43 -2.34
N LEU A 233 10.75 -29.37 -2.98
CA LEU A 233 10.27 -28.01 -2.73
C LEU A 233 8.89 -27.76 -3.30
N ALA A 234 8.53 -28.42 -4.41
CA ALA A 234 7.26 -28.24 -5.11
C ALA A 234 6.10 -29.04 -4.50
N ARG A 235 6.38 -30.09 -3.70
CA ARG A 235 5.34 -31.03 -3.25
C ARG A 235 4.32 -30.40 -2.30
N GLY A 236 3.04 -30.74 -2.50
CA GLY A 236 1.93 -30.42 -1.60
C GLY A 236 0.94 -29.39 -2.15
N HIS A 237 0.15 -28.81 -1.25
CA HIS A 237 -0.91 -27.85 -1.58
C HIS A 237 -0.43 -26.40 -1.48
N TRP A 238 -0.59 -25.67 -2.58
CA TRP A 238 -0.10 -24.31 -2.77
C TRP A 238 -1.20 -23.27 -2.82
N ILE A 239 -0.88 -22.10 -2.28
CA ILE A 239 -1.61 -20.86 -2.53
C ILE A 239 -0.66 -19.91 -3.23
N TYR A 240 -1.08 -19.39 -4.38
CA TYR A 240 -0.39 -18.29 -5.04
C TYR A 240 -1.08 -16.97 -4.71
N VAL A 241 -0.32 -16.00 -4.20
CA VAL A 241 -0.78 -14.64 -3.91
C VAL A 241 -0.10 -13.67 -4.87
N ASP A 242 -0.84 -13.18 -5.86
CA ASP A 242 -0.38 -12.20 -6.82
C ASP A 242 -0.51 -10.77 -6.27
N VAL A 243 0.61 -10.14 -5.99
CA VAL A 243 0.71 -8.72 -5.63
C VAL A 243 1.23 -7.88 -6.82
N ALA A 244 1.89 -8.52 -7.78
CA ALA A 244 2.46 -7.87 -8.95
C ALA A 244 1.36 -7.40 -9.92
N GLY A 245 0.31 -8.19 -10.13
CA GLY A 245 -0.73 -7.90 -11.12
C GLY A 245 -0.24 -8.11 -12.56
N ASN A 246 0.72 -9.03 -12.77
CA ASN A 246 1.32 -9.30 -14.08
C ASN A 246 0.74 -10.59 -14.67
N ASN A 247 -0.11 -10.44 -15.70
CA ASN A 247 -0.80 -11.58 -16.33
C ASN A 247 0.14 -12.61 -16.96
N THR A 248 1.28 -12.18 -17.52
CA THR A 248 2.29 -13.09 -18.08
C THR A 248 2.95 -13.92 -16.98
N LEU A 249 3.27 -13.30 -15.85
CA LEU A 249 3.79 -14.03 -14.68
C LEU A 249 2.73 -15.00 -14.13
N ASN A 250 1.48 -14.56 -14.01
CA ASN A 250 0.39 -15.39 -13.52
C ASN A 250 0.16 -16.62 -14.40
N ALA A 251 0.25 -16.47 -15.73
CA ALA A 251 0.19 -17.61 -16.65
C ALA A 251 1.36 -18.58 -16.42
N ARG A 252 2.60 -18.08 -16.36
CA ARG A 252 3.79 -18.90 -16.12
C ARG A 252 3.73 -19.68 -14.80
N VAL A 253 3.24 -19.07 -13.73
CA VAL A 253 3.07 -19.75 -12.43
C VAL A 253 2.07 -20.89 -12.54
N ARG A 254 0.91 -20.66 -13.18
CA ARG A 254 -0.09 -21.74 -13.38
C ARG A 254 0.47 -22.87 -14.25
N ASP A 255 1.15 -22.54 -15.34
CA ASP A 255 1.73 -23.53 -16.24
C ASP A 255 2.80 -24.38 -15.55
N HIS A 256 3.61 -23.78 -14.67
CA HIS A 256 4.57 -24.50 -13.85
C HIS A 256 3.91 -25.54 -12.93
N PHE A 257 2.86 -25.16 -12.19
CA PHE A 257 2.17 -26.09 -11.29
C PHE A 257 1.35 -27.13 -12.04
N ARG A 258 0.79 -26.81 -13.22
CA ARG A 258 0.13 -27.80 -14.11
C ARG A 258 1.10 -28.87 -14.61
N ALA A 259 2.38 -28.54 -14.76
CA ALA A 259 3.41 -29.48 -15.20
C ALA A 259 3.98 -30.36 -14.07
N CYS A 260 3.61 -30.11 -12.81
CA CYS A 260 4.17 -30.80 -11.64
C CYS A 260 3.17 -31.80 -11.03
N ASP A 261 3.35 -33.10 -11.25
CA ASP A 261 2.41 -34.14 -10.80
C ASP A 261 2.21 -34.23 -9.27
N ASP A 262 3.21 -33.86 -8.47
CA ASP A 262 3.17 -33.94 -6.99
C ASP A 262 2.73 -32.63 -6.31
N SER A 263 2.27 -31.64 -7.09
CA SER A 263 2.00 -30.27 -6.61
C SER A 263 0.63 -29.79 -7.05
N GLU A 264 -0.20 -29.35 -6.11
CA GLU A 264 -1.53 -28.83 -6.42
C GLU A 264 -1.60 -27.35 -6.07
N LEU A 265 -1.93 -26.51 -7.07
CA LEU A 265 -2.24 -25.11 -6.86
C LEU A 265 -3.70 -24.96 -6.47
N VAL A 266 -3.99 -24.86 -5.16
CA VAL A 266 -5.36 -24.84 -4.61
C VAL A 266 -6.11 -23.57 -4.99
N THR A 267 -5.42 -22.41 -4.95
CA THR A 267 -6.01 -21.15 -5.38
C THR A 267 -4.94 -20.14 -5.81
N CYS A 268 -5.38 -19.18 -6.65
CA CYS A 268 -4.63 -17.98 -7.01
C CYS A 268 -5.40 -16.77 -6.48
N ILE A 269 -4.77 -15.90 -5.70
CA ILE A 269 -5.39 -14.73 -5.08
C ILE A 269 -4.81 -13.46 -5.69
N ALA A 270 -5.65 -12.52 -6.11
CA ALA A 270 -5.21 -11.16 -6.46
C ALA A 270 -5.19 -10.29 -5.20
N LEU A 271 -4.00 -9.88 -4.73
CA LEU A 271 -3.81 -9.04 -3.55
C LEU A 271 -3.20 -7.69 -3.92
N GLY A 272 -4.09 -6.75 -4.26
CA GLY A 272 -3.68 -5.43 -4.73
C GLY A 272 -3.03 -5.49 -6.11
N LEU A 273 -2.38 -4.38 -6.49
CA LEU A 273 -1.78 -4.19 -7.80
C LEU A 273 -0.52 -3.33 -7.61
N THR A 274 0.67 -3.88 -7.86
CA THR A 274 1.94 -3.11 -7.69
C THR A 274 2.65 -2.81 -9.01
N ASN A 275 2.45 -3.61 -10.07
CA ASN A 275 3.06 -3.44 -11.40
C ASN A 275 2.01 -3.49 -12.52
N VAL A 276 1.16 -2.46 -12.64
CA VAL A 276 0.12 -2.43 -13.67
C VAL A 276 0.46 -1.44 -14.77
N SER A 277 0.56 -1.94 -16.00
CA SER A 277 0.29 -1.16 -17.21
C SER A 277 -1.23 -1.06 -17.43
N ALA A 278 -1.73 0.11 -17.85
CA ALA A 278 -3.16 0.43 -17.96
C ALA A 278 -4.00 -0.53 -18.84
N SER A 279 -3.38 -1.40 -19.63
CA SER A 279 -4.01 -2.28 -20.61
C SER A 279 -4.46 -3.66 -20.09
N THR A 280 -4.33 -3.95 -18.79
CA THR A 280 -4.25 -5.36 -18.31
C THR A 280 -5.45 -5.88 -17.50
N ILE A 281 -6.54 -5.12 -17.35
CA ILE A 281 -7.63 -5.46 -16.41
C ILE A 281 -8.93 -5.75 -17.16
N GLU A 282 -9.42 -6.98 -17.04
CA GLU A 282 -10.82 -7.36 -17.31
C GLU A 282 -11.58 -7.65 -16.01
N PRO A 283 -12.92 -7.47 -15.97
CA PRO A 283 -13.69 -7.52 -14.73
C PRO A 283 -14.03 -8.97 -14.33
N SER A 284 -14.00 -9.29 -13.03
CA SER A 284 -14.77 -10.42 -12.49
C SER A 284 -15.63 -9.97 -11.31
N SER A 285 -16.94 -10.14 -11.44
CA SER A 285 -17.90 -10.07 -10.34
C SER A 285 -17.79 -11.35 -9.51
N THR A 286 -17.34 -11.27 -8.26
CA THR A 286 -17.28 -12.45 -7.38
C THR A 286 -18.18 -12.24 -6.17
N SER A 287 -19.12 -13.16 -5.96
CA SER A 287 -19.98 -13.25 -4.78
C SER A 287 -19.24 -13.99 -3.67
N TRP A 288 -19.05 -13.34 -2.53
CA TRP A 288 -18.32 -13.89 -1.38
C TRP A 288 -19.29 -14.65 -0.48
N ASP A 289 -19.64 -15.88 -0.85
CA ASP A 289 -20.46 -16.74 -0.02
C ASP A 289 -19.58 -17.62 0.88
N SER A 290 -19.92 -17.70 2.17
CA SER A 290 -19.12 -18.36 3.21
C SER A 290 -19.25 -19.89 3.21
N GLY A 291 -19.04 -20.51 2.05
CA GLY A 291 -19.17 -21.95 1.88
C GLY A 291 -18.78 -22.52 0.51
N SER A 292 -17.99 -21.82 -0.31
CA SER A 292 -17.58 -22.36 -1.61
C SER A 292 -16.57 -23.50 -1.46
N GLU A 293 -17.02 -24.71 -1.81
CA GLU A 293 -16.15 -25.84 -2.14
C GLU A 293 -15.12 -25.41 -3.21
N ALA A 294 -13.93 -26.02 -3.17
CA ALA A 294 -12.88 -25.78 -4.15
C ALA A 294 -13.44 -25.93 -5.57
N PRO A 295 -13.22 -24.96 -6.48
CA PRO A 295 -13.73 -25.05 -7.84
C PRO A 295 -13.14 -26.29 -8.53
N GLN A 296 -13.99 -27.25 -8.89
CA GLN A 296 -13.62 -28.34 -9.78
C GLN A 296 -13.67 -27.83 -11.24
N GLY A 297 -12.51 -27.62 -11.83
CA GLY A 297 -12.36 -27.23 -13.24
C GLY A 297 -10.96 -26.69 -13.55
N ASP A 298 -10.46 -27.03 -14.73
CA ASP A 298 -9.07 -26.91 -15.20
C ASP A 298 -8.52 -25.46 -15.36
N ASP A 299 -9.28 -24.43 -14.94
CA ASP A 299 -8.87 -23.03 -15.09
C ASP A 299 -9.01 -22.25 -13.76
N LEU A 300 -7.96 -22.33 -12.95
CA LEU A 300 -7.78 -21.56 -11.72
C LEU A 300 -7.75 -20.05 -12.03
N LYS A 301 -8.93 -19.41 -11.97
CA LYS A 301 -9.07 -17.96 -12.06
C LYS A 301 -8.48 -17.29 -10.81
N LEU A 302 -7.95 -16.06 -10.96
CA LEU A 302 -7.53 -15.27 -9.80
C LEU A 302 -8.77 -14.87 -8.99
N GLU A 303 -8.82 -15.28 -7.73
CA GLU A 303 -9.79 -14.85 -6.73
C GLU A 303 -9.38 -13.47 -6.19
N PRO A 304 -10.14 -12.39 -6.48
CA PRO A 304 -9.77 -11.06 -6.00
C PRO A 304 -9.98 -10.95 -4.49
N PHE A 305 -8.98 -10.46 -3.76
CA PHE A 305 -9.15 -10.09 -2.36
C PHE A 305 -9.36 -8.57 -2.23
N PHE A 306 -10.47 -8.16 -1.64
CA PHE A 306 -10.75 -6.77 -1.32
C PHE A 306 -10.94 -6.56 0.19
N MET A 307 -9.99 -5.87 0.80
CA MET A 307 -9.94 -5.67 2.26
C MET A 307 -11.23 -5.10 2.87
N PRO A 308 -11.90 -4.07 2.30
CA PRO A 308 -13.13 -3.54 2.87
C PRO A 308 -14.29 -4.55 2.92
N GLU A 309 -14.42 -5.41 1.91
CA GLU A 309 -15.44 -6.47 1.87
C GLU A 309 -15.19 -7.50 2.96
N TRP A 310 -13.95 -7.99 3.08
CA TRP A 310 -13.61 -8.91 4.16
C TRP A 310 -13.82 -8.30 5.55
N LEU A 311 -13.41 -7.03 5.74
CA LEU A 311 -13.62 -6.33 7.00
C LEU A 311 -15.12 -6.16 7.32
N ALA A 312 -15.99 -5.96 6.31
CA ALA A 312 -17.43 -5.90 6.50
C ALA A 312 -17.99 -7.24 7.02
N ILE A 313 -17.53 -8.36 6.46
CA ILE A 313 -17.87 -9.70 6.95
C ILE A 313 -17.38 -9.88 8.39
N ARG A 314 -16.13 -9.52 8.69
CA ARG A 314 -15.55 -9.66 10.03
C ARG A 314 -16.27 -8.82 11.09
N LYS A 315 -16.79 -7.64 10.73
CA LYS A 315 -17.63 -6.82 11.62
C LYS A 315 -18.96 -7.48 11.99
N GLN A 316 -19.44 -8.46 11.22
CA GLN A 316 -20.62 -9.26 11.56
C GLN A 316 -20.26 -10.45 12.45
N GLN A 317 -19.03 -10.97 12.35
CA GLN A 317 -18.56 -12.14 13.09
C GLN A 317 -17.92 -11.80 14.44
N LEU A 318 -17.32 -10.61 14.57
CA LEU A 318 -16.56 -10.20 15.74
C LEU A 318 -17.10 -8.90 16.33
N SER A 319 -16.91 -8.73 17.64
CA SER A 319 -17.21 -7.46 18.29
C SER A 319 -16.21 -6.37 17.86
N VAL A 320 -16.63 -5.11 17.91
CA VAL A 320 -15.77 -3.94 17.63
C VAL A 320 -14.53 -3.96 18.54
N SER A 321 -14.68 -4.35 19.81
CA SER A 321 -13.58 -4.47 20.75
C SER A 321 -12.56 -5.53 20.34
N ALA A 322 -13.00 -6.67 19.82
CA ALA A 322 -12.11 -7.73 19.36
C ALA A 322 -11.31 -7.29 18.13
N ILE A 323 -11.97 -6.67 17.14
CA ILE A 323 -11.30 -6.11 15.96
C ILE A 323 -10.27 -5.06 16.37
N THR A 324 -10.65 -4.14 17.26
CA THR A 324 -9.75 -3.08 17.74
C THR A 324 -8.52 -3.67 18.44
N GLN A 325 -8.71 -4.70 19.28
CA GLN A 325 -7.63 -5.37 19.96
C GLN A 325 -6.69 -6.10 18.98
N MET A 326 -7.25 -6.83 18.01
CA MET A 326 -6.48 -7.50 16.95
C MET A 326 -5.62 -6.49 16.17
N GLN A 327 -6.20 -5.36 15.79
CA GLN A 327 -5.48 -4.29 15.10
C GLN A 327 -4.37 -3.70 15.97
N LYS A 328 -4.66 -3.40 17.25
CA LYS A 328 -3.66 -2.87 18.18
C LYS A 328 -2.48 -3.80 18.37
N GLU A 329 -2.72 -5.07 18.59
CA GLU A 329 -1.67 -6.08 18.76
C GLU A 329 -0.81 -6.21 17.50
N ALA A 330 -1.45 -6.33 16.33
CA ALA A 330 -0.76 -6.50 15.06
C ALA A 330 0.09 -5.27 14.72
N TRP A 331 -0.46 -4.06 14.88
CA TRP A 331 0.24 -2.80 14.61
C TRP A 331 1.41 -2.58 15.56
N THR A 332 1.20 -2.76 16.87
CA THR A 332 2.28 -2.61 17.88
C THR A 332 3.46 -3.52 17.56
N ARG A 333 3.19 -4.76 17.14
CA ARG A 333 4.23 -5.72 16.77
C ARG A 333 4.93 -5.33 15.48
N LEU A 334 4.19 -4.92 14.45
CA LEU A 334 4.79 -4.43 13.21
C LEU A 334 5.77 -3.29 13.49
N MET A 335 5.34 -2.28 14.25
CA MET A 335 6.16 -1.09 14.54
C MET A 335 7.42 -1.40 15.36
N SER A 336 7.39 -2.47 16.16
CA SER A 336 8.56 -2.99 16.86
C SER A 336 9.54 -3.67 15.91
N ASP A 337 9.04 -4.50 14.99
CA ASP A 337 9.88 -5.43 14.22
C ASP A 337 10.37 -4.82 12.90
N CYS A 338 9.62 -3.87 12.31
CA CYS A 338 9.88 -3.34 10.96
C CYS A 338 11.18 -2.54 10.83
N GLY A 339 11.71 -2.02 11.93
CA GLY A 339 13.02 -1.33 11.94
C GLY A 339 14.19 -2.24 11.55
N THR A 340 14.02 -3.57 11.63
CA THR A 340 15.07 -4.54 11.27
C THR A 340 15.09 -4.92 9.80
N TRP A 341 14.08 -4.49 9.01
CA TRP A 341 13.90 -4.93 7.63
C TRP A 341 14.79 -4.22 6.61
N GLY A 342 15.68 -3.32 7.06
CA GLY A 342 16.63 -2.63 6.20
C GLY A 342 15.99 -1.66 5.20
N VAL A 343 14.78 -1.17 5.51
CA VAL A 343 14.15 -0.08 4.76
C VAL A 343 14.74 1.24 5.21
N SER A 344 15.35 1.96 4.27
CA SER A 344 15.98 3.26 4.47
C SER A 344 14.94 4.38 4.38
N LEU A 345 14.72 5.07 5.50
CA LEU A 345 13.87 6.26 5.57
C LEU A 345 14.66 7.49 5.09
N ARG A 346 14.16 8.18 4.07
CA ARG A 346 14.74 9.42 3.53
C ARG A 346 13.75 10.57 3.65
N ARG A 347 14.13 11.63 4.36
CA ARG A 347 13.34 12.86 4.45
C ARG A 347 13.74 13.82 3.34
N VAL A 348 12.75 14.42 2.67
CA VAL A 348 12.96 15.46 1.64
C VAL A 348 12.06 16.64 1.97
N CYS A 349 12.67 17.80 2.17
CA CYS A 349 11.97 19.03 2.55
C CYS A 349 12.18 20.11 1.49
N GLY A 350 11.15 20.90 1.25
CA GLY A 350 11.12 21.98 0.28
C GLY A 350 10.57 21.56 -1.07
N SER A 351 9.76 22.42 -1.68
CA SER A 351 9.02 22.13 -2.91
C SER A 351 9.93 21.75 -4.08
N ASP A 352 11.07 22.41 -4.21
CA ASP A 352 12.00 22.17 -5.32
C ASP A 352 12.72 20.83 -5.15
N GLN A 353 13.10 20.48 -3.92
CA GLN A 353 13.72 19.19 -3.60
C GLN A 353 12.72 18.04 -3.77
N VAL A 354 11.48 18.23 -3.30
CA VAL A 354 10.40 17.24 -3.47
C VAL A 354 10.09 17.04 -4.95
N LYS A 355 10.01 18.11 -5.75
CA LYS A 355 9.86 18.01 -7.20
C LYS A 355 10.99 17.20 -7.81
N ALA A 356 12.26 17.55 -7.53
CA ALA A 356 13.40 16.83 -8.08
C ALA A 356 13.40 15.34 -7.71
N ALA A 357 13.11 15.02 -6.44
CA ALA A 357 13.02 13.63 -5.97
C ALA A 357 11.88 12.86 -6.66
N TYR A 358 10.73 13.50 -6.86
CA TYR A 358 9.61 12.91 -7.60
C TYR A 358 10.01 12.56 -9.03
N GLU A 359 10.62 13.51 -9.75
CA GLU A 359 11.01 13.31 -11.14
C GLU A 359 12.09 12.22 -11.28
N GLU A 360 13.04 12.14 -10.34
CA GLU A 360 14.04 11.07 -10.30
C GLU A 360 13.39 9.69 -10.11
N ILE A 361 12.45 9.58 -9.17
CA ILE A 361 11.74 8.32 -8.90
C ILE A 361 10.90 7.89 -10.09
N VAL A 362 10.19 8.80 -10.76
CA VAL A 362 9.36 8.44 -11.91
C VAL A 362 10.22 8.00 -13.10
N ARG A 363 11.39 8.62 -13.32
CA ARG A 363 12.31 8.26 -14.42
C ARG A 363 13.08 6.97 -14.17
N HIS A 364 13.61 6.78 -12.96
CA HIS A 364 14.55 5.69 -12.65
C HIS A 364 13.92 4.55 -11.85
N GLY A 365 12.68 4.73 -11.39
CA GLY A 365 11.99 3.81 -10.51
C GLY A 365 12.40 3.97 -9.06
N LEU A 366 11.61 3.36 -8.17
CA LEU A 366 11.86 3.35 -6.74
C LEU A 366 12.44 2.00 -6.31
N ALA A 367 13.55 2.02 -5.58
CA ALA A 367 14.08 0.82 -4.94
C ALA A 367 13.16 0.39 -3.77
N PRO A 368 12.91 -0.92 -3.59
CA PRO A 368 11.99 -1.40 -2.54
C PRO A 368 12.48 -1.10 -1.10
N GLU A 369 13.80 -1.00 -0.95
CA GLU A 369 14.49 -0.63 0.29
C GLU A 369 14.42 0.86 0.61
N ASP A 370 14.04 1.71 -0.35
CA ASP A 370 13.85 3.13 -0.08
C ASP A 370 12.39 3.44 0.29
N ALA A 371 12.24 4.34 1.24
CA ALA A 371 10.97 4.91 1.62
C ALA A 371 11.15 6.39 1.96
N PHE A 372 10.29 7.23 1.41
CA PHE A 372 10.44 8.67 1.52
C PHE A 372 9.38 9.29 2.41
N VAL A 373 9.79 10.31 3.15
CA VAL A 373 8.89 11.22 3.85
C VAL A 373 9.15 12.61 3.31
N TRP A 374 8.15 13.19 2.66
CA TRP A 374 8.25 14.47 1.99
C TRP A 374 7.53 15.56 2.75
N SER A 375 8.06 16.78 2.67
CA SER A 375 7.36 18.01 3.05
C SER A 375 7.59 19.05 1.96
N LEU A 376 6.54 19.72 1.52
CA LEU A 376 6.65 20.84 0.57
C LEU A 376 7.22 22.10 1.26
N TRP A 377 7.32 22.09 2.58
CA TRP A 377 7.87 23.17 3.39
C TRP A 377 9.36 22.93 3.72
N GLY A 378 10.09 24.01 4.04
CA GLY A 378 11.51 23.91 4.43
C GLY A 378 11.73 23.30 5.82
N GLU A 379 12.98 22.93 6.12
CA GLU A 379 13.38 22.21 7.36
C GLU A 379 13.14 22.99 8.67
N THR A 380 13.08 24.32 8.62
CA THR A 380 12.86 25.16 9.80
C THR A 380 11.42 25.65 9.86
N ARG A 381 10.53 24.82 10.41
CA ARG A 381 9.33 25.30 11.09
C ARG A 381 9.29 24.71 12.49
N GLU A 382 9.35 25.58 13.50
CA GLU A 382 9.06 25.20 14.87
C GLU A 382 7.58 24.83 14.96
N TYR A 383 7.31 23.53 15.00
CA TYR A 383 6.04 23.02 15.46
C TYR A 383 5.84 23.48 16.90
N GLY A 384 4.68 24.07 17.21
CA GLY A 384 4.31 24.57 18.54
C GLY A 384 4.29 23.53 19.67
N SER A 385 4.79 22.32 19.42
CA SER A 385 5.00 21.22 20.37
C SER A 385 6.46 20.78 20.52
N GLY A 386 7.44 21.49 19.94
CA GLY A 386 8.86 21.27 20.22
C GLY A 386 9.49 20.05 19.55
N VAL A 387 8.84 19.46 18.54
CA VAL A 387 9.45 18.41 17.72
C VAL A 387 10.21 19.05 16.56
N LYS A 388 11.54 19.02 16.63
CA LYS A 388 12.43 19.30 15.49
C LYS A 388 12.44 18.10 14.55
N LEU A 389 12.45 18.36 13.24
CA LEU A 389 12.59 17.35 12.17
C LEU A 389 13.85 16.49 12.32
#